data_AF-X1W0J1-F1
#
_entry.id   AF-X1W0J1-F1
#
_cell.length_a   1.000
_cell.length_b   1.000
_cell.length_c   1.000
_cell.angle_alpha   90.00
_cell.angle_beta   90.00
_cell.angle_gamma   90.00
#
_symmetry.space_group_name_H-M   'P 1'
#
loop_
_entity.id
_entity.type
_entity.pdbx_description
1 polymer ?
#
loop_
_entity_poly.entity_id
_entity_poly.type
_entity_poly.pdbx_seq_one_letter_code
_entity_poly.pdbx_strand_id
1 'polypeptide(L)'
;SGTGKTTYVKTLLNSLRWDKLYLCDPNRQYADYTMSENAEYISPNELKRALNVIGKRLLLTQKKGVLIIEDLNFTLTRLSETMEISIRRAKKIITLLLENLRKYDVKVIIIMHDI
;
A
#
# COMPACT_ATOMS: atom_id res chain seq x y z
N SER A 1 -18.56 -6.77 -3.81
CA SER A 1 -18.17 -6.59 -2.38
C SER A 1 -18.48 -7.87 -1.60
N GLY A 2 -17.93 -8.07 -0.40
CA GLY A 2 -18.31 -9.21 0.47
C GLY A 2 -17.60 -10.57 0.25
N THR A 3 -16.57 -10.65 -0.59
CA THR A 3 -15.89 -11.92 -0.92
C THR A 3 -14.76 -12.31 0.06
N GLY A 4 -14.67 -11.67 1.23
CA GLY A 4 -13.65 -11.98 2.24
C GLY A 4 -12.20 -11.57 1.91
N LYS A 5 -11.97 -10.74 0.88
CA LYS A 5 -10.61 -10.30 0.48
C LYS A 5 -9.85 -9.63 1.63
N THR A 6 -10.45 -8.66 2.27
CA THR A 6 -9.87 -7.95 3.43
C THR A 6 -9.61 -8.90 4.59
N THR A 7 -10.57 -9.78 4.91
CA THR A 7 -10.40 -10.81 5.95
C THR A 7 -9.21 -11.72 5.66
N TYR A 8 -9.06 -12.18 4.41
CA TYR A 8 -7.93 -12.98 3.99
C TYR A 8 -6.59 -12.24 4.17
N VAL A 9 -6.54 -10.97 3.78
CA VAL A 9 -5.33 -10.14 3.94
C VAL A 9 -4.97 -9.99 5.43
N LYS A 10 -5.95 -9.78 6.31
CA LYS A 10 -5.71 -9.74 7.77
C LYS A 10 -5.17 -11.07 8.31
N THR A 11 -5.75 -12.19 7.90
CA THR A 11 -5.23 -13.53 8.26
C THR A 11 -3.79 -13.71 7.79
N LEU A 12 -3.49 -13.29 6.56
CA LEU A 12 -2.13 -13.32 6.01
C LEU A 12 -1.17 -12.43 6.81
N LEU A 13 -1.58 -11.20 7.16
CA LEU A 13 -0.78 -10.28 7.97
C LEU A 13 -0.43 -10.84 9.35
N ASN A 14 -1.33 -11.58 9.97
CA ASN A 14 -1.09 -12.22 11.28
C ASN A 14 -0.09 -13.39 11.18
N SER A 15 0.04 -14.01 10.01
CA SER A 15 1.01 -15.09 9.74
C SER A 15 2.37 -14.58 9.25
N LEU A 16 2.44 -13.36 8.74
CA LEU A 16 3.64 -12.75 8.19
C LEU A 16 4.42 -12.00 9.29
N ARG A 17 5.74 -12.16 9.28
CA ARG A 17 6.64 -11.26 10.04
C ARG A 17 6.96 -10.03 9.21
N TRP A 18 6.72 -8.85 9.78
CA TRP A 18 7.01 -7.55 9.16
C TRP A 18 7.45 -6.55 10.24
N ASP A 19 8.35 -5.65 9.89
CA ASP A 19 8.85 -4.60 10.79
C ASP A 19 8.06 -3.30 10.64
N LYS A 20 7.53 -3.04 9.44
CA LYS A 20 6.64 -1.92 9.14
C LYS A 20 5.50 -2.33 8.22
N LEU A 21 4.32 -1.83 8.50
CA LEU A 21 3.10 -2.00 7.72
C LEU A 21 2.61 -0.62 7.25
N TYR A 22 2.40 -0.49 5.95
CA TYR A 22 1.90 0.73 5.33
C TYR A 22 0.52 0.44 4.74
N LEU A 23 -0.46 1.25 5.09
CA LEU A 23 -1.86 1.02 4.78
C LEU A 23 -2.37 2.14 3.87
N CYS A 24 -2.50 1.87 2.58
CA CYS A 24 -3.28 2.71 1.68
C CYS A 24 -4.71 2.16 1.62
N ASP A 25 -5.51 2.53 2.63
CA ASP A 25 -6.84 2.00 2.85
C ASP A 25 -7.82 3.13 3.19
N PRO A 26 -8.56 3.64 2.19
CA PRO A 26 -9.44 4.79 2.37
C PRO A 26 -10.61 4.52 3.31
N ASN A 27 -11.00 3.25 3.47
CA ASN A 27 -12.12 2.84 4.29
C ASN A 27 -11.71 2.46 5.72
N ARG A 28 -10.41 2.56 6.05
CA ARG A 28 -9.84 2.22 7.36
C ARG A 28 -10.24 0.83 7.89
N GLN A 29 -10.39 -0.13 6.97
CA GLN A 29 -10.66 -1.53 7.27
C GLN A 29 -9.56 -2.20 8.11
N TYR A 30 -8.33 -1.68 8.13
CA TYR A 30 -7.20 -2.21 8.92
C TYR A 30 -6.89 -1.43 10.21
N ALA A 31 -7.87 -0.70 10.79
CA ALA A 31 -7.64 0.15 11.96
C ALA A 31 -7.11 -0.63 13.19
N ASP A 32 -7.46 -1.91 13.29
CA ASP A 32 -6.95 -2.88 14.27
C ASP A 32 -5.42 -3.00 14.30
N TYR A 33 -4.74 -2.74 13.17
CA TYR A 33 -3.28 -2.82 13.10
C TYR A 33 -2.58 -1.53 13.55
N THR A 34 -3.27 -0.39 13.55
CA THR A 34 -2.67 0.91 13.87
C THR A 34 -2.44 1.18 15.35
N MET A 35 -2.95 0.31 16.23
CA MET A 35 -2.56 0.30 17.63
C MET A 35 -1.10 -0.17 17.83
N SER A 36 -0.50 -0.79 16.81
CA SER A 36 0.93 -1.12 16.81
C SER A 36 1.77 0.06 16.31
N GLU A 37 2.91 0.35 16.95
CA GLU A 37 3.85 1.41 16.54
C GLU A 37 4.49 1.16 15.15
N ASN A 38 4.18 0.02 14.55
CA ASN A 38 4.76 -0.45 13.31
C ASN A 38 3.81 -0.34 12.10
N ALA A 39 2.56 0.09 12.29
CA ALA A 39 1.64 0.34 11.20
C ALA A 39 1.37 1.85 11.01
N GLU A 40 1.39 2.32 9.76
CA GLU A 40 1.03 3.69 9.41
C GLU A 40 0.08 3.74 8.21
N TYR A 41 -0.90 4.64 8.27
CA TYR A 41 -1.74 4.95 7.12
C TYR A 41 -1.00 5.88 6.16
N ILE A 42 -1.10 5.57 4.87
CA ILE A 42 -0.64 6.45 3.80
C ILE A 42 -1.81 6.77 2.88
N SER A 43 -1.98 8.04 2.57
CA SER A 43 -2.96 8.46 1.58
C SER A 43 -2.53 8.03 0.17
N PRO A 44 -3.48 7.92 -0.79
CA PRO A 44 -3.15 7.71 -2.19
C PRO A 44 -2.12 8.72 -2.72
N ASN A 45 -2.15 9.96 -2.21
CA ASN A 45 -1.20 11.00 -2.60
C ASN A 45 0.21 10.78 -2.08
N GLU A 46 0.34 10.12 -0.93
CA GLU A 46 1.63 9.75 -0.34
C GLU A 46 2.27 8.56 -1.05
N LEU A 47 1.50 7.73 -1.77
CA LEU A 47 2.05 6.66 -2.62
C LEU A 47 3.05 7.20 -3.64
N LYS A 48 2.90 8.42 -4.17
CA LYS A 48 3.91 8.98 -5.09
C LYS A 48 5.27 9.20 -4.43
N ARG A 49 5.27 9.47 -3.11
CA ARG A 49 6.47 9.70 -2.30
C ARG A 49 6.91 8.44 -1.55
N ALA A 50 6.06 7.43 -1.49
CA ALA A 50 6.30 6.17 -0.79
C ALA A 50 7.62 5.52 -1.21
N LEU A 51 8.05 5.63 -2.46
CA LEU A 51 9.37 5.14 -2.86
C LEU A 51 10.54 5.79 -2.08
N ASN A 52 10.48 7.10 -1.88
CA ASN A 52 11.49 7.84 -1.14
C ASN A 52 11.31 7.73 0.38
N VAL A 53 10.07 7.65 0.87
CA VAL A 53 9.73 7.63 2.31
C VAL A 53 9.83 6.21 2.89
N ILE A 54 9.34 5.22 2.15
CA ILE A 54 9.27 3.82 2.56
C ILE A 54 10.54 3.10 2.12
N GLY A 55 10.83 3.10 0.81
CA GLY A 55 11.92 2.30 0.24
C GLY A 55 13.30 2.63 0.81
N LYS A 56 13.70 3.91 0.80
CA LYS A 56 15.02 4.33 1.32
C LYS A 56 15.15 4.13 2.83
N ARG A 57 14.09 4.39 3.61
CA ARG A 57 14.11 4.25 5.07
C ARG A 57 14.25 2.79 5.49
N LEU A 58 13.53 1.88 4.82
CA LEU A 58 13.63 0.44 5.07
C LEU A 58 15.01 -0.11 4.67
N LEU A 59 15.58 0.36 3.55
CA LEU A 59 16.94 -0.03 3.15
C LEU A 59 17.98 0.35 4.20
N LEU A 60 17.94 1.60 4.68
CA LEU A 60 18.92 2.10 5.66
C LEU A 60 18.80 1.42 7.02
N THR A 61 17.59 0.98 7.38
CA THR A 61 17.32 0.33 8.68
C THR A 61 17.32 -1.20 8.60
N GLN A 62 17.57 -1.78 7.41
CA GLN A 62 17.50 -3.22 7.14
C GLN A 62 16.19 -3.87 7.62
N LYS A 63 15.08 -3.13 7.51
CA LYS A 63 13.75 -3.54 7.96
C LYS A 63 12.89 -4.06 6.80
N LYS A 64 12.01 -5.01 7.11
CA LYS A 64 11.05 -5.61 6.18
C LYS A 64 9.73 -4.87 6.21
N GLY A 65 9.23 -4.50 5.04
CA GLY A 65 7.97 -3.76 4.89
C GLY A 65 6.85 -4.61 4.33
N VAL A 66 5.61 -4.29 4.71
CA VAL A 66 4.42 -4.68 3.96
C VAL A 66 3.67 -3.42 3.57
N LEU A 67 3.31 -3.29 2.29
CA LEU A 67 2.42 -2.24 1.80
C LEU A 67 1.10 -2.88 1.36
N ILE A 68 -0.01 -2.41 1.92
CA ILE A 68 -1.35 -2.75 1.49
C ILE A 68 -1.92 -1.60 0.67
N ILE A 69 -2.44 -1.91 -0.52
CA ILE A 69 -3.26 -1.01 -1.34
C ILE A 69 -4.66 -1.61 -1.40
N GLU A 70 -5.57 -1.08 -0.60
CA GLU A 70 -6.97 -1.48 -0.59
C GLU A 70 -7.73 -0.68 -1.64
N ASP A 71 -8.45 -1.40 -2.51
CA ASP A 71 -9.12 -0.86 -3.69
C ASP A 71 -8.18 -0.07 -4.62
N LEU A 72 -7.50 -0.81 -5.50
CA LEU A 72 -6.63 -0.22 -6.51
C LEU A 72 -7.36 0.77 -7.42
N ASN A 73 -8.61 0.50 -7.79
CA ASN A 73 -9.34 1.35 -8.73
C ASN A 73 -9.62 2.71 -8.08
N PHE A 74 -10.10 2.71 -6.84
CA PHE A 74 -10.27 3.94 -6.07
C PHE A 74 -8.94 4.70 -5.90
N THR A 75 -7.88 3.98 -5.52
CA THR A 75 -6.55 4.57 -5.33
C THR A 75 -6.04 5.25 -6.61
N LEU A 76 -6.21 4.61 -7.77
CA LEU A 76 -5.83 5.17 -9.07
C LEU A 76 -6.66 6.40 -9.44
N THR A 77 -7.98 6.37 -9.20
CA THR A 77 -8.86 7.53 -9.42
C THR A 77 -8.44 8.71 -8.57
N ARG A 78 -8.20 8.51 -7.27
CA ARG A 78 -7.75 9.58 -6.35
C ARG A 78 -6.40 10.17 -6.73
N LEU A 79 -5.46 9.32 -7.16
CA LEU A 79 -4.18 9.77 -7.70
C LEU A 79 -4.36 10.60 -8.98
N SER A 80 -5.24 10.14 -9.88
CA SER A 80 -5.57 10.84 -11.13
C SER A 80 -6.12 12.24 -10.86
N GLU A 81 -7.11 12.32 -9.96
CA GLU A 81 -7.77 13.57 -9.57
C GLU A 81 -6.81 14.53 -8.87
N THR A 82 -6.12 14.06 -7.82
CA THR A 82 -5.30 14.95 -6.99
C THR A 82 -4.06 15.45 -7.72
N MET A 83 -3.56 14.70 -8.70
CA MET A 83 -2.39 15.10 -9.48
C MET A 83 -2.76 15.75 -10.82
N GLU A 84 -4.05 15.86 -11.14
CA GLU A 84 -4.54 16.35 -12.44
C GLU A 84 -3.88 15.61 -13.62
N ILE A 85 -3.73 14.29 -13.48
CA ILE A 85 -3.16 13.41 -14.51
C ILE A 85 -4.22 12.42 -15.01
N SER A 86 -3.96 11.77 -16.14
CA SER A 86 -4.80 10.67 -16.60
C SER A 86 -4.61 9.41 -15.76
N ILE A 87 -5.65 8.57 -15.68
CA ILE A 87 -5.59 7.24 -15.04
C ILE A 87 -4.43 6.40 -15.62
N ARG A 88 -4.12 6.55 -16.92
CA ARG A 88 -2.98 5.88 -17.56
C ARG A 88 -1.64 6.30 -16.95
N ARG A 89 -1.47 7.59 -16.62
CA ARG A 89 -0.28 8.08 -15.91
C ARG A 89 -0.25 7.62 -14.46
N ALA A 90 -1.39 7.65 -13.76
CA ALA A 90 -1.50 7.13 -12.39
C ALA A 90 -1.09 5.64 -12.31
N LYS A 91 -1.56 4.82 -13.27
CA LYS A 91 -1.15 3.40 -13.40
C LYS A 91 0.36 3.26 -13.56
N LYS A 92 0.98 4.04 -14.45
CA LYS A 92 2.44 4.03 -14.63
C LYS A 92 3.20 4.36 -13.34
N ILE A 93 2.72 5.33 -12.56
CA ILE A 93 3.33 5.68 -11.27
C ILE A 93 3.27 4.49 -10.30
N ILE A 94 2.11 3.85 -10.15
CA ILE A 94 1.97 2.67 -9.29
C ILE A 94 2.86 1.52 -9.79
N THR A 95 2.89 1.23 -11.09
CA THR A 95 3.77 0.19 -11.65
C THR A 95 5.24 0.45 -11.31
N LEU A 96 5.73 1.67 -11.52
CA LEU A 96 7.11 2.05 -11.18
C LEU A 96 7.40 1.92 -9.68
N LEU A 97 6.41 2.25 -8.83
CA LEU A 97 6.52 2.05 -7.39
C LEU A 97 6.68 0.57 -7.03
N LEU A 98 5.85 -0.31 -7.59
CA LEU A 98 5.91 -1.75 -7.35
C LEU A 98 7.23 -2.36 -7.80
N GLU A 99 7.72 -1.97 -8.99
CA GLU A 99 9.00 -2.45 -9.53
C GLU A 99 10.19 -2.11 -8.62
N ASN A 100 10.16 -0.93 -7.98
CA ASN A 100 11.26 -0.49 -7.14
C ASN A 100 11.12 -0.96 -5.69
N LEU A 101 9.91 -1.11 -5.14
CA LEU A 101 9.70 -1.65 -3.79
C LEU A 101 10.25 -3.07 -3.61
N ARG A 102 10.30 -3.85 -4.70
CA ARG A 102 10.94 -5.17 -4.72
C ARG A 102 12.42 -5.14 -4.30
N LYS A 103 13.11 -4.02 -4.51
CA LYS A 103 14.54 -3.85 -4.15
C LYS A 103 14.76 -3.57 -2.66
N TYR A 104 13.69 -3.30 -1.90
CA TYR A 104 13.74 -2.81 -0.52
C TYR A 104 13.12 -3.78 0.50
N ASP A 105 13.03 -5.08 0.16
CA ASP A 105 12.38 -6.14 0.97
C ASP A 105 10.96 -5.74 1.44
N VAL A 106 10.21 -5.07 0.55
CA VAL A 106 8.81 -4.70 0.76
C VAL A 106 7.90 -5.66 0.01
N LYS A 107 7.03 -6.36 0.75
CA LYS A 107 5.94 -7.12 0.16
C LYS A 107 4.77 -6.19 -0.12
N VAL A 108 4.23 -6.20 -1.34
CA VAL A 108 3.07 -5.39 -1.69
C VAL A 108 1.85 -6.29 -1.89
N ILE A 109 0.77 -5.97 -1.21
CA ILE A 109 -0.53 -6.65 -1.31
C ILE A 109 -1.50 -5.64 -1.92
N ILE A 110 -2.09 -5.99 -3.06
CA ILE A 110 -3.04 -5.14 -3.78
C ILE A 110 -4.39 -5.84 -3.78
N ILE A 111 -5.41 -5.12 -3.32
CA ILE A 111 -6.79 -5.58 -3.36
C ILE A 111 -7.50 -4.89 -4.53
N MET A 112 -8.12 -5.69 -5.37
CA MET A 112 -8.93 -5.22 -6.50
C MET A 112 -10.37 -5.69 -6.35
N HIS A 113 -11.30 -4.85 -6.78
CA HIS A 113 -12.70 -5.21 -6.97
C HIS A 113 -12.94 -5.34 -8.47
N ASP A 114 -13.50 -6.47 -8.90
CA ASP A 114 -14.07 -6.57 -10.23
C ASP A 114 -15.23 -5.58 -10.33
N ILE A 115 -15.23 -4.83 -11.44
CA ILE A 115 -16.27 -3.89 -11.84
C ILE A 115 -17.28 -4.66 -12.68
#